data_AF-A0A959LKN6-F1
#
_entry.id   AF-A0A959LKN6-F1
#
_cell.length_a   1.000
_cell.length_b   1.000
_cell.length_c   1.000
_cell.angle_alpha   90.00
_cell.angle_beta   90.00
_cell.angle_gamma   90.00
#
_symmetry.space_group_name_H-M   'P 1'
#
loop_
_entity.id
_entity.type
_entity.pdbx_description
1 polymer ?
#
loop_
_entity_poly.entity_id
_entity_poly.type
_entity_poly.pdbx_seq_one_letter_code
_entity_poly.pdbx_strand_id
1 'polypeptide(L)'
;MRKVLRIVANKYLLMAILFVVWVGYFDRNDWFTQQRRQQDLEDTRANITYLRAEIPAMYKKRDGVKNDPAVLEKFARENYHLKKDNEDIYVFE
;
A
#
# COMPACT_ATOMS: atom_id res chain seq x y z
N MET A 1 -2.55 -0.24 -55.50
CA MET A 1 -1.32 -0.67 -54.76
C MET A 1 -0.15 0.31 -54.92
N ARG A 2 0.29 0.68 -56.13
CA ARG A 2 1.41 1.63 -56.35
C ARG A 2 1.30 3.00 -55.66
N LYS A 3 0.08 3.57 -55.54
CA LYS A 3 -0.14 4.87 -54.85
C LYS A 3 0.07 4.78 -53.33
N VAL A 4 -0.34 3.67 -52.72
CA VAL A 4 -0.15 3.40 -51.29
C VAL A 4 1.34 3.26 -50.98
N LEU A 5 2.08 2.51 -51.80
CA LEU A 5 3.54 2.41 -51.72
C LEU A 5 4.24 3.78 -51.83
N ARG A 6 3.74 4.70 -52.67
CA ARG A 6 4.33 6.04 -52.81
C ARG A 6 4.01 6.97 -51.63
N ILE A 7 2.89 6.76 -50.95
CA ILE A 7 2.53 7.47 -49.72
C ILE A 7 3.36 6.94 -48.54
N VAL A 8 3.51 5.61 -48.44
CA VAL A 8 4.32 4.95 -47.39
C VAL A 8 5.83 5.19 -47.60
N ALA A 9 6.29 5.29 -48.85
CA ALA A 9 7.69 5.64 -49.18
C ALA A 9 7.98 7.15 -49.09
N ASN A 10 7.01 7.98 -48.67
CA ASN A 10 7.25 9.39 -48.45
C ASN A 10 8.06 9.57 -47.15
N LYS A 11 9.29 10.08 -47.28
CA LYS A 11 10.21 10.34 -46.15
C LYS A 11 9.58 11.14 -45.02
N TYR A 12 8.66 12.06 -45.34
CA TYR A 12 7.95 12.87 -44.34
C TYR A 12 6.91 12.06 -43.56
N LEU A 13 6.21 11.12 -44.21
CA LEU A 13 5.24 10.25 -43.55
C LEU A 13 5.96 9.23 -42.65
N LEU A 14 7.06 8.66 -43.14
CA LEU A 14 7.91 7.77 -42.34
C LEU A 14 8.44 8.48 -41.10
N MET A 15 8.95 9.72 -41.24
CA MET A 15 9.40 10.47 -40.07
C MET A 15 8.25 10.84 -39.12
N ALA A 16 7.08 11.19 -39.64
CA ALA A 16 5.91 11.48 -38.80
C ALA A 16 5.45 10.24 -38.02
N ILE A 17 5.42 9.06 -38.64
CA ILE A 17 5.09 7.80 -37.96
C ILE A 17 6.15 7.48 -36.92
N LEU A 18 7.43 7.64 -37.24
CA LEU A 18 8.53 7.38 -36.32
C LEU A 18 8.50 8.35 -35.13
N PHE A 19 8.14 9.61 -35.36
CA PHE A 19 7.92 10.61 -34.31
C PHE A 19 6.71 10.29 -33.43
N VAL A 20 5.59 9.86 -34.02
CA VAL A 20 4.39 9.45 -33.27
C VAL A 20 4.66 8.19 -32.45
N VAL A 21 5.38 7.22 -32.99
CA VAL A 21 5.81 6.03 -32.25
C VAL A 21 6.82 6.40 -31.17
N TRP A 22 7.74 7.33 -31.43
CA TRP A 22 8.69 7.80 -30.42
C TRP A 22 7.99 8.48 -29.26
N VAL A 23 7.14 9.47 -29.52
CA VAL A 23 6.35 10.16 -28.49
C VAL A 23 5.34 9.20 -27.85
N GLY A 24 4.77 8.24 -28.58
CA GLY A 24 3.79 7.31 -28.03
C GLY A 24 4.38 6.17 -27.19
N TYR A 25 5.59 5.71 -27.51
CA TYR A 25 6.23 4.54 -26.89
C TYR A 25 7.35 4.91 -25.92
N PHE A 26 8.08 6.01 -26.15
CA PHE A 26 9.14 6.47 -25.24
C PHE A 26 8.67 7.56 -24.28
N ASP A 27 7.56 8.26 -24.56
CA ASP A 27 7.05 9.25 -23.60
C ASP A 27 6.34 8.56 -22.43
N ARG A 28 6.64 9.05 -21.23
CA ARG A 28 6.36 8.44 -19.92
C ARG A 28 4.87 8.36 -19.53
N ASN A 29 3.96 8.65 -20.45
CA ASN A 29 2.52 8.58 -20.23
C ASN A 29 1.95 7.19 -20.58
N ASP A 30 2.69 6.14 -20.24
CA ASP A 30 2.20 4.78 -20.31
C ASP A 30 0.97 4.63 -19.41
N TRP A 31 -0.13 4.18 -20.01
CA TRP A 31 -1.37 3.83 -19.33
C TRP A 31 -1.13 2.91 -18.13
N PHE A 32 -0.15 2.01 -18.24
CA PHE A 32 0.26 1.11 -17.17
C PHE A 32 0.79 1.85 -15.93
N THR A 33 1.60 2.88 -16.13
CA THR A 33 2.14 3.70 -15.04
C THR A 33 1.02 4.48 -14.35
N GLN A 34 0.03 4.94 -15.11
CA GLN A 34 -1.12 5.61 -14.55
C GLN A 34 -2.01 4.66 -13.72
N GLN A 35 -2.22 3.43 -14.20
CA GLN A 35 -2.96 2.42 -13.46
C GLN A 35 -2.25 2.05 -12.14
N ARG A 36 -0.92 1.86 -12.18
CA ARG A 36 -0.10 1.60 -10.99
C ARG A 36 -0.26 2.71 -9.96
N ARG A 37 -0.16 3.97 -10.40
CA ARG A 37 -0.32 5.14 -9.53
C ARG A 37 -1.71 5.22 -8.88
N GLN A 38 -2.76 4.82 -9.59
CA GLN A 38 -4.11 4.76 -9.01
C GLN A 38 -4.23 3.68 -7.94
N GLN A 39 -3.67 2.49 -8.19
CA GLN A 39 -3.61 1.41 -7.20
C GLN A 39 -2.85 1.84 -5.94
N ASP A 40 -1.66 2.43 -6.10
CA ASP A 40 -0.86 2.94 -4.97
C ASP A 40 -1.65 4.00 -4.16
N LEU A 41 -2.47 4.81 -4.83
CA LEU A 41 -3.34 5.81 -4.22
C LEU A 41 -4.46 5.17 -3.40
N GLU A 42 -5.12 4.15 -3.95
CA GLU A 42 -6.18 3.41 -3.27
C GLU A 42 -5.64 2.67 -2.05
N ASP A 43 -4.51 1.98 -2.19
CA ASP A 43 -3.84 1.27 -1.10
C ASP A 43 -3.44 2.22 0.02
N THR A 44 -2.87 3.38 -0.32
CA THR A 44 -2.51 4.41 0.66
C THR A 44 -3.75 4.92 1.40
N ARG A 45 -4.87 5.16 0.70
CA ARG A 45 -6.13 5.59 1.31
C ARG A 45 -6.75 4.52 2.20
N ALA A 46 -6.67 3.25 1.79
CA ALA A 46 -7.13 2.13 2.59
C ALA A 46 -6.33 2.03 3.90
N ASN A 47 -4.99 2.15 3.82
CA ASN A 47 -4.12 2.16 4.99
C ASN A 47 -4.42 3.32 5.94
N ILE A 48 -4.63 4.53 5.41
CA ILE A 48 -5.00 5.69 6.23
C ILE A 48 -6.33 5.45 6.94
N THR A 49 -7.32 4.90 6.23
CA THR A 49 -8.65 4.61 6.79
C THR A 49 -8.55 3.55 7.89
N TYR A 50 -7.83 2.47 7.64
CA TYR A 50 -7.59 1.40 8.60
C TYR A 50 -6.91 1.93 9.87
N LEU A 51 -5.81 2.66 9.74
CA LEU A 51 -5.08 3.20 10.88
C LEU A 51 -5.95 4.20 11.67
N ARG A 52 -6.72 5.06 10.99
CA ARG A 52 -7.65 5.98 11.66
C ARG A 52 -8.72 5.26 12.46
N ALA A 53 -9.20 4.11 11.99
CA ALA A 53 -10.16 3.28 12.72
C ALA A 53 -9.52 2.57 13.93
N GLU A 54 -8.25 2.19 13.84
CA GLU A 54 -7.54 1.46 14.90
C GLU A 54 -7.05 2.37 16.03
N ILE A 55 -6.70 3.62 15.73
CA ILE A 55 -6.25 4.63 16.70
C ILE A 55 -7.14 4.72 17.97
N PRO A 56 -8.47 4.85 17.90
CA PRO A 56 -9.31 4.92 19.09
C PRO A 56 -9.29 3.63 19.92
N ALA A 57 -9.19 2.45 19.29
CA ALA A 57 -9.05 1.19 20.00
C ALA A 57 -7.71 1.13 20.76
N MET A 58 -6.63 1.59 20.13
CA MET A 58 -5.31 1.70 20.75
C MET A 58 -5.30 2.70 21.92
N TYR A 59 -5.94 3.86 21.79
CA TYR A 59 -6.10 4.81 22.90
C TYR A 59 -6.88 4.19 24.06
N LYS A 60 -8.00 3.51 23.79
CA LYS A 60 -8.78 2.82 24.82
C LYS A 60 -7.97 1.75 25.53
N LYS A 61 -7.17 0.96 24.79
CA LYS A 61 -6.29 -0.07 25.36
C LYS A 61 -5.21 0.55 26.25
N ARG A 62 -4.56 1.61 25.77
CA ARG A 62 -3.55 2.36 26.54
C ARG A 62 -4.13 2.96 27.82
N ASP A 63 -5.29 3.61 27.72
CA ASP A 63 -5.92 4.24 28.87
C ASP A 63 -6.41 3.20 29.89
N GLY A 64 -6.87 2.04 29.43
CA GLY A 64 -7.15 0.89 30.29
C GLY A 64 -5.91 0.42 31.04
N VAL A 65 -4.79 0.18 30.34
CA VAL A 65 -3.52 -0.22 30.99
C VAL A 65 -3.01 0.85 31.97
N LYS A 66 -3.21 2.14 31.68
CA LYS A 66 -2.72 3.22 32.53
C LYS A 66 -3.57 3.47 33.77
N ASN A 67 -4.89 3.35 33.65
CA ASN A 67 -5.82 3.81 34.68
C ASN A 67 -6.56 2.66 35.39
N ASP A 68 -6.51 1.42 34.87
CA ASP A 68 -7.17 0.25 35.46
C ASP A 68 -6.13 -0.83 35.84
N PRO A 69 -5.91 -1.07 37.14
CA PRO A 69 -5.00 -2.09 37.63
C PRO A 69 -5.31 -3.51 37.15
N ALA A 70 -6.59 -3.85 36.93
CA ALA A 70 -6.99 -5.17 36.46
C ALA A 70 -6.64 -5.35 34.98
N VAL A 71 -6.78 -4.30 34.18
CA VAL A 71 -6.37 -4.30 32.76
C VAL A 71 -4.84 -4.34 32.64
N LEU A 72 -4.12 -3.63 33.52
CA LEU A 72 -2.67 -3.71 33.60
C LEU A 72 -2.18 -5.12 33.97
N GLU A 73 -2.76 -5.75 35.00
CA GLU A 73 -2.40 -7.11 35.41
C GLU A 73 -2.68 -8.11 34.29
N LYS A 74 -3.83 -8.01 33.61
CA LYS A 74 -4.16 -8.84 32.45
C LYS A 74 -3.16 -8.65 31.30
N PHE A 75 -2.83 -7.40 30.96
CA PHE A 75 -1.86 -7.09 29.92
C PHE A 75 -0.46 -7.64 30.23
N ALA A 76 -0.01 -7.47 31.48
CA ALA A 76 1.26 -8.00 31.99
C ALA A 76 1.34 -9.54 31.91
N ARG A 77 0.25 -10.24 32.26
CA ARG A 77 0.17 -11.71 32.21
C ARG A 77 0.12 -12.25 30.77
N GLU A 78 -0.66 -11.60 29.90
CA GLU A 78 -0.83 -12.06 28.51
C GLU A 78 0.39 -11.76 27.63
N ASN A 79 1.01 -10.58 27.76
CA ASN A 79 2.07 -10.14 26.85
C ASN A 79 3.48 -10.41 27.39
N TYR A 80 3.64 -10.48 28.71
CA TYR A 80 4.95 -10.63 29.35
C TYR A 80 5.04 -11.84 30.29
N HIS A 81 3.96 -12.62 30.41
CA HIS A 81 3.89 -13.80 31.28
C HIS A 81 4.36 -13.53 32.72
N LEU A 82 4.08 -12.32 33.21
CA LEU A 82 4.45 -11.93 34.56
C LEU A 82 3.60 -12.71 35.58
N LYS A 83 4.27 -13.27 36.59
CA LYS A 83 3.66 -14.04 37.69
C LYS A 83 3.86 -13.33 39.02
N LYS A 84 2.99 -13.61 39.99
CA LYS A 84 3.24 -13.23 41.40
C LYS A 84 4.21 -14.24 42.02
N ASP A 85 4.93 -13.82 43.06
CA ASP A 85 5.94 -14.67 43.72
C ASP A 85 5.39 -16.00 44.25
N ASN A 86 4.07 -16.08 44.47
CA ASN A 86 3.37 -17.27 44.95
C ASN A 86 2.64 -18.06 43.83
N GLU A 87 2.96 -17.81 42.57
CA GLU A 87 2.25 -18.39 41.42
C GLU A 87 3.23 -19.04 40.42
N ASP A 88 2.84 -20.20 39.88
CA ASP A 88 3.60 -20.92 38.87
C ASP A 88 2.83 -20.94 37.53
N ILE A 89 3.48 -20.45 36.47
CA ILE A 89 2.92 -20.39 35.11
C ILE A 89 3.44 -21.60 34.33
N TYR A 90 2.52 -22.39 33.78
CA TYR A 90 2.82 -23.49 32.88
C TYR A 90 2.43 -23.11 31.45
N VAL A 91 3.39 -23.15 30.53
CA VAL A 91 3.17 -22.96 29.10
C VAL A 91 3.36 -24.32 28.44
N PHE A 92 2.34 -24.79 27.73
CA PHE A 92 2.38 -26.05 26.98
C PHE A 92 2.63 -25.73 25.50
N GLU A 93 3.61 -26.40 24.88
CA GLU A 93 3.90 -26.38 23.45
C GLU A 93 3.19 -27.53 22.73
#